data_AF-A0A0G1HZE6-F1
#
_entry.id   AF-A0A0G1HZE6-F1
#
_cell.length_a   1.000
_cell.length_b   1.000
_cell.length_c   1.000
_cell.angle_alpha   90.00
_cell.angle_beta   90.00
_cell.angle_gamma   90.00
#
_symmetry.space_group_name_H-M   'P 1'
#
loop_
_entity.id
_entity.type
_entity.pdbx_description
1 polymer ?
#
loop_
_entity_poly.entity_id
_entity_poly.type
_entity_poly.pdbx_seq_one_letter_code
_entity_poly.pdbx_strand_id
1 'polypeptide(L)'
;MRKVLMLLRKWVFGVILVGLSTYLFFFRLDYPENLIFDETYHIPSAQKYLSGVFFQENHPPLGKLLIAAGELIFNSDGNHNQLISMNKVDGDVEKIGYFGYRFFSALFGIGSILLFYLLLSTIIKNKVIAGGVSLVASLDNGFLVQSRAAMLDSFLIFFILFSLFCSWYLAEKNNNRWQLLLWSTFLGLSIAGAVLIKHTGLITLLPMIFCLWELRRRGWEVVVCVLALILTTFSVVYVGVWKTHYQIADKVVSENYYETNEEIRAVILDGKGGFWKSTVAQIAEGWKFSENYNLGVPKLDLCKVDEIGSPWYYWPMGGRAINFRWEEAGPETYRYIYLMGNPMTWFMSLLGAIYGTAITISMSIGWVKNEKHLTAIGGLTIIYWAYLLTLSTIHRVMYLYHYFPALFIGLILFALNLESFYERSHYVYKSLVVKIILSVVVLLTIIAFLAYKPLTYYEPIKNEQFEKLKLLPVWDLKSIGEVDP
;
A
#
# COMPACT_ATOMS: atom_id res chain seq x y z
N MET A 1 40.34 0.75 3.24
CA MET A 1 39.62 2.05 3.35
C MET A 1 38.97 2.53 2.04
N ARG A 2 39.70 2.76 0.93
CA ARG A 2 39.10 3.26 -0.35
C ARG A 2 37.99 2.37 -0.95
N LYS A 3 38.13 1.04 -0.97
CA LYS A 3 37.08 0.12 -1.44
C LYS A 3 35.81 0.18 -0.58
N VAL A 4 35.98 0.31 0.74
CA VAL A 4 34.86 0.49 1.69
C VAL A 4 34.19 1.84 1.45
N LEU A 5 34.93 2.94 1.28
CA LEU A 5 34.36 4.24 0.92
C LEU A 5 33.63 4.24 -0.43
N MET A 6 34.12 3.50 -1.44
CA MET A 6 33.44 3.38 -2.74
C MET A 6 32.16 2.54 -2.66
N LEU A 7 32.17 1.46 -1.87
CA LEU A 7 30.98 0.65 -1.59
C LEU A 7 29.96 1.44 -0.78
N LEU A 8 30.39 2.13 0.29
CA LEU A 8 29.54 3.03 1.06
C LEU A 8 28.94 4.09 0.16
N ARG A 9 29.72 4.76 -0.69
CA ARG A 9 29.23 5.77 -1.65
C ARG A 9 28.13 5.24 -2.60
N LYS A 10 28.20 3.95 -2.97
CA LYS A 10 27.20 3.29 -3.81
C LYS A 10 25.90 3.01 -3.06
N TRP A 11 25.98 2.75 -1.75
CA TRP A 11 24.86 2.32 -0.92
C TRP A 11 24.40 3.36 0.12
N VAL A 12 24.97 4.57 0.15
CA VAL A 12 24.66 5.61 1.16
C VAL A 12 23.16 5.82 1.30
N PHE A 13 22.46 6.03 0.19
CA PHE A 13 21.01 6.25 0.21
C PHE A 13 20.26 5.04 0.75
N GLY A 14 20.67 3.83 0.36
CA GLY A 14 20.09 2.59 0.91
C GLY A 14 20.26 2.49 2.43
N VAL A 15 21.46 2.75 2.95
CA VAL A 15 21.74 2.71 4.40
C VAL A 15 20.94 3.79 5.15
N ILE A 16 20.89 5.02 4.61
CA ILE A 16 20.10 6.11 5.18
C ILE A 16 18.62 5.73 5.22
N LEU A 17 18.08 5.19 4.13
CA LEU A 17 16.67 4.81 4.06
C LEU A 17 16.35 3.65 5.01
N VAL A 18 17.23 2.66 5.16
CA VAL A 18 17.04 1.60 6.16
C VAL A 18 16.95 2.19 7.56
N GLY A 19 17.92 3.03 7.97
CA GLY A 19 17.91 3.63 9.30
C GLY A 19 16.71 4.56 9.53
N LEU A 20 16.45 5.45 8.57
CA LEU A 20 15.38 6.43 8.63
C LEU A 20 14.00 5.76 8.64
N SER A 21 13.71 4.86 7.70
CA SER A 21 12.42 4.16 7.65
C SER A 21 12.22 3.26 8.87
N THR A 22 13.25 2.56 9.33
CA THR A 22 13.13 1.77 10.58
C THR A 22 12.74 2.66 11.75
N TYR A 23 13.39 3.81 11.90
CA TYR A 23 13.03 4.77 12.94
C TYR A 23 11.60 5.29 12.77
N LEU A 24 11.25 5.84 11.60
CA LEU A 24 9.94 6.48 11.38
C LEU A 24 8.76 5.51 11.58
N PHE A 25 8.88 4.29 11.08
CA PHE A 25 7.77 3.33 11.13
C PHE A 25 7.65 2.66 12.51
N PHE A 26 8.76 2.34 13.18
CA PHE A 26 8.69 1.69 14.51
C PHE A 26 8.68 2.65 15.70
N PHE A 27 8.93 3.96 15.50
CA PHE A 27 8.90 4.92 16.60
C PHE A 27 7.54 4.92 17.30
N ARG A 28 7.52 4.52 18.57
CA ARG A 28 6.34 4.38 19.42
C ARG A 28 5.18 3.66 18.70
N LEU A 29 5.46 2.49 18.11
CA LEU A 29 4.45 1.74 17.33
C LEU A 29 3.21 1.35 18.16
N ASP A 30 3.39 1.09 19.46
CA ASP A 30 2.31 0.73 20.37
C ASP A 30 1.43 1.93 20.78
N TYR A 31 1.84 3.16 20.43
CA TYR A 31 1.13 4.39 20.80
C TYR A 31 0.34 4.97 19.61
N PRO A 32 -0.98 5.24 19.77
CA PRO A 32 -1.79 5.14 20.99
C PRO A 32 -2.16 3.71 21.40
N GLU A 33 -2.36 3.52 22.70
CA GLU A 33 -2.87 2.27 23.32
C GLU A 33 -4.39 2.11 23.12
N ASN A 34 -4.89 2.40 21.92
CA ASN A 34 -6.29 2.26 21.56
C ASN A 34 -6.43 1.86 20.09
N LEU A 35 -7.61 1.37 19.72
CA LEU A 35 -7.97 1.09 18.33
C LEU A 35 -8.03 2.37 17.50
N ILE A 36 -7.54 2.26 16.27
CA ILE A 36 -7.50 3.35 15.29
C ILE A 36 -8.21 2.92 14.01
N PHE A 37 -9.23 3.67 13.58
CA PHE A 37 -9.91 3.47 12.30
C PHE A 37 -10.30 1.99 12.02
N ASP A 38 -9.83 1.38 10.94
CA ASP A 38 -10.14 -0.02 10.57
C ASP A 38 -9.50 -1.09 11.49
N GLU A 39 -8.67 -0.73 12.47
CA GLU A 39 -8.21 -1.68 13.51
C GLU A 39 -9.40 -2.29 14.26
N THR A 40 -10.50 -1.53 14.35
CA THR A 40 -11.80 -1.96 14.89
C THR A 40 -12.39 -3.18 14.18
N TYR A 41 -11.97 -3.50 12.95
CA TYR A 41 -12.34 -4.72 12.23
C TYR A 41 -11.18 -5.72 12.18
N HIS A 42 -9.96 -5.23 11.96
CA HIS A 42 -8.80 -6.08 11.68
C HIS A 42 -8.29 -6.83 12.91
N ILE A 43 -8.25 -6.17 14.08
CA ILE A 43 -7.76 -6.79 15.32
C ILE A 43 -8.74 -7.86 15.84
N PRO A 44 -10.07 -7.64 15.86
CA PRO A 44 -11.01 -8.72 16.16
C PRO A 44 -10.85 -9.94 15.25
N SER A 45 -10.66 -9.71 13.95
CA SER A 45 -10.42 -10.79 12.98
C SER A 45 -9.11 -11.53 13.25
N ALA A 46 -8.06 -10.82 13.64
CA ALA A 46 -6.78 -11.41 14.03
C ALA A 46 -6.91 -12.27 15.30
N GLN A 47 -7.63 -11.77 16.30
CA GLN A 47 -7.96 -12.53 17.52
C GLN A 47 -8.75 -13.81 17.22
N LYS A 48 -9.73 -13.73 16.30
CA LYS A 48 -10.46 -14.93 15.86
C LYS A 48 -9.53 -15.99 15.26
N TYR A 49 -8.53 -15.61 14.46
CA TYR A 49 -7.51 -16.56 14.00
C TYR A 49 -6.72 -17.19 15.15
N LEU A 50 -6.25 -16.39 16.11
CA LEU A 50 -5.47 -16.87 17.25
C LEU A 50 -6.26 -17.84 18.15
N SER A 51 -7.58 -17.66 18.20
CA SER A 51 -8.48 -18.48 19.02
C SER A 51 -9.14 -19.63 18.25
N GLY A 52 -8.87 -19.73 16.94
CA GLY A 52 -9.46 -20.70 16.03
C GLY A 52 -10.97 -20.51 15.81
N VAL A 53 -11.47 -19.29 15.96
CA VAL A 53 -12.88 -18.94 15.75
C VAL A 53 -13.12 -18.63 14.28
N PHE A 54 -14.06 -19.35 13.67
CA PHE A 54 -14.48 -19.13 12.29
C PHE A 54 -15.22 -17.81 12.11
N PHE A 55 -14.94 -17.15 10.99
CA PHE A 55 -15.64 -15.99 10.48
C PHE A 55 -15.42 -15.88 8.97
N GLN A 56 -16.36 -15.23 8.28
CA GLN A 56 -16.17 -14.89 6.88
C GLN A 56 -15.51 -13.53 6.71
N GLU A 57 -14.66 -13.44 5.69
CA GLU A 57 -13.80 -12.30 5.49
C GLU A 57 -14.21 -11.43 4.31
N ASN A 58 -14.32 -10.11 4.55
CA ASN A 58 -14.72 -9.16 3.50
C ASN A 58 -13.59 -8.91 2.47
N HIS A 59 -12.35 -9.16 2.87
CA HIS A 59 -11.16 -9.12 2.04
C HIS A 59 -10.55 -10.52 1.89
N PRO A 60 -9.66 -10.75 0.94
CA PRO A 60 -8.90 -11.98 0.95
C PRO A 60 -8.02 -12.10 2.24
N PRO A 61 -7.75 -13.33 2.71
CA PRO A 61 -7.37 -13.56 4.12
C PRO A 61 -5.93 -13.22 4.51
N LEU A 62 -4.99 -13.07 3.57
CA LEU A 62 -3.55 -12.99 3.87
C LEU A 62 -3.22 -11.82 4.80
N GLY A 63 -3.86 -10.67 4.61
CA GLY A 63 -3.51 -9.47 5.38
C GLY A 63 -3.83 -9.61 6.86
N LYS A 64 -4.99 -10.19 7.19
CA LYS A 64 -5.40 -10.42 8.57
C LYS A 64 -4.66 -11.60 9.21
N LEU A 65 -4.28 -12.61 8.41
CA LEU A 65 -3.36 -13.66 8.84
C LEU A 65 -1.99 -13.10 9.23
N LEU A 66 -1.45 -12.13 8.49
CA LEU A 66 -0.19 -11.47 8.83
C LEU A 66 -0.30 -10.64 10.11
N ILE A 67 -1.42 -9.94 10.32
CA ILE A 67 -1.69 -9.21 11.57
C ILE A 67 -1.74 -10.19 12.76
N ALA A 68 -2.47 -11.31 12.62
CA ALA A 68 -2.51 -12.36 13.65
C ALA A 68 -1.13 -12.97 13.92
N ALA A 69 -0.34 -13.24 12.87
CA ALA A 69 1.02 -13.75 13.01
C ALA A 69 1.94 -12.77 13.76
N GLY A 70 1.74 -11.47 13.60
CA GLY A 70 2.49 -10.45 14.34
C GLY A 70 2.23 -10.54 15.83
N GLU A 71 0.96 -10.60 16.21
CA GLU A 71 0.58 -10.78 17.62
C GLU A 71 1.10 -12.09 18.19
N LEU A 72 0.99 -13.20 17.45
CA LEU A 72 1.50 -14.50 17.89
C LEU A 72 3.02 -14.46 18.18
N ILE A 73 3.80 -13.71 17.40
CA ILE A 73 5.26 -13.61 17.57
C ILE A 73 5.64 -12.78 18.81
N PHE A 74 4.92 -11.69 19.07
CA PHE A 74 5.30 -10.72 20.10
C PHE A 74 4.55 -10.87 21.43
N ASN A 75 3.43 -11.58 21.44
CA ASN A 75 2.57 -11.75 22.61
C ASN A 75 1.90 -13.14 22.64
N SER A 76 2.66 -14.21 22.39
CA SER A 76 2.13 -15.59 22.26
C SER A 76 1.30 -16.09 23.45
N ASP A 77 1.68 -15.66 24.67
CA ASP A 77 1.05 -16.09 25.92
C ASP A 77 -0.07 -15.13 26.37
N GLY A 78 -0.40 -14.14 25.51
CA GLY A 78 -1.42 -13.15 25.78
C GLY A 78 -2.84 -13.70 25.75
N ASN A 79 -3.76 -12.99 26.40
CA ASN A 79 -5.18 -13.20 26.15
C ASN A 79 -5.51 -12.63 24.76
N HIS A 80 -6.08 -13.46 23.88
CA HIS A 80 -6.50 -13.09 22.53
C HIS A 80 -8.00 -13.30 22.29
N ASN A 81 -8.78 -13.43 23.37
CA ASN A 81 -10.21 -13.71 23.30
C ASN A 81 -11.10 -12.49 23.57
N GLN A 82 -10.53 -11.30 23.75
CA GLN A 82 -11.26 -10.11 24.21
C GLN A 82 -12.29 -9.60 23.18
N LEU A 83 -12.00 -9.75 21.89
CA LEU A 83 -12.77 -9.16 20.78
C LEU A 83 -13.31 -10.22 19.81
N ILE A 84 -13.18 -11.51 20.11
CA ILE A 84 -13.61 -12.61 19.22
C ILE A 84 -15.13 -12.61 18.98
N SER A 85 -15.89 -11.99 19.88
CA SER A 85 -17.34 -11.85 19.80
C SER A 85 -17.78 -10.57 19.09
N MET A 86 -16.91 -9.90 18.33
CA MET A 86 -17.24 -8.69 17.58
C MET A 86 -16.78 -8.80 16.11
N ASN A 87 -17.58 -8.27 15.17
CA ASN A 87 -17.14 -8.05 13.78
C ASN A 87 -16.52 -6.66 13.59
N LYS A 88 -16.99 -5.71 14.39
CA LYS A 88 -16.51 -4.35 14.50
C LYS A 88 -16.59 -3.97 15.96
N VAL A 89 -15.57 -3.27 16.45
CA VAL A 89 -15.59 -2.63 17.75
C VAL A 89 -16.09 -1.20 17.61
N ASP A 90 -17.09 -0.83 18.42
CA ASP A 90 -17.54 0.55 18.57
C ASP A 90 -17.09 1.07 19.94
N GLY A 91 -16.31 2.16 19.96
CA GLY A 91 -15.81 2.78 21.19
C GLY A 91 -14.49 2.21 21.72
N ASP A 92 -14.18 2.55 22.97
CA ASP A 92 -12.97 2.10 23.66
C ASP A 92 -13.15 0.69 24.23
N VAL A 93 -12.05 -0.06 24.29
CA VAL A 93 -12.01 -1.46 24.75
C VAL A 93 -11.09 -1.64 25.93
N GLU A 94 -11.20 -2.80 26.59
CA GLU A 94 -10.19 -3.23 27.56
C GLU A 94 -8.78 -3.16 26.95
N LYS A 95 -7.80 -2.74 27.75
CA LYS A 95 -6.43 -2.57 27.29
C LYS A 95 -5.89 -3.89 26.73
N ILE A 96 -5.54 -3.86 25.46
CA ILE A 96 -4.78 -4.91 24.77
C ILE A 96 -3.45 -4.33 24.31
N GLY A 97 -2.43 -5.17 24.14
CA GLY A 97 -1.20 -4.75 23.46
C GLY A 97 -1.46 -4.57 21.97
N TYR A 98 -0.93 -3.51 21.34
CA TYR A 98 -1.14 -3.23 19.92
C TYR A 98 0.13 -3.46 19.09
N PHE A 99 1.30 -3.54 19.73
CA PHE A 99 2.59 -3.68 19.07
C PHE A 99 2.62 -4.87 18.11
N GLY A 100 2.20 -6.06 18.56
CA GLY A 100 2.21 -7.29 17.75
C GLY A 100 1.30 -7.18 16.53
N TYR A 101 0.05 -6.74 16.72
CA TYR A 101 -0.90 -6.50 15.62
C TYR A 101 -0.40 -5.47 14.59
N ARG A 102 0.29 -4.41 15.03
CA ARG A 102 0.81 -3.34 14.16
C ARG A 102 2.15 -3.68 13.50
N PHE A 103 2.89 -4.65 14.04
CA PHE A 103 4.28 -4.92 13.67
C PHE A 103 4.47 -5.19 12.18
N PHE A 104 3.71 -6.13 11.61
CA PHE A 104 3.88 -6.50 10.20
C PHE A 104 3.43 -5.39 9.26
N SER A 105 2.37 -4.64 9.58
CA SER A 105 1.95 -3.49 8.78
C SER A 105 3.09 -2.46 8.70
N ALA A 106 3.79 -2.19 9.81
CA ALA A 106 4.92 -1.28 9.85
C ALA A 106 6.14 -1.85 9.09
N LEU A 107 6.44 -3.14 9.28
CA LEU A 107 7.55 -3.82 8.61
C LEU A 107 7.39 -3.81 7.07
N PHE A 108 6.19 -4.07 6.56
CA PHE A 108 5.91 -4.00 5.13
C PHE A 108 5.87 -2.57 4.61
N GLY A 109 5.53 -1.59 5.46
CA GLY A 109 5.73 -0.17 5.18
C GLY A 109 7.20 0.17 4.94
N ILE A 110 8.10 -0.27 5.83
CA ILE A 110 9.55 -0.14 5.66
C ILE A 110 10.00 -0.85 4.37
N GLY A 111 9.57 -2.09 4.20
CA GLY A 111 9.86 -2.90 3.01
C GLY A 111 9.44 -2.20 1.72
N SER A 112 8.30 -1.50 1.71
CA SER A 112 7.80 -0.75 0.57
C SER A 112 8.73 0.41 0.20
N ILE A 113 9.21 1.18 1.17
CA ILE A 113 10.16 2.27 0.92
C ILE A 113 11.49 1.74 0.39
N LEU A 114 12.01 0.66 0.98
CA LEU A 114 13.26 0.04 0.53
C LEU A 114 13.15 -0.53 -0.87
N LEU A 115 12.04 -1.22 -1.15
CA LEU A 115 11.77 -1.81 -2.45
C LEU A 115 11.53 -0.73 -3.51
N PHE A 116 10.86 0.36 -3.16
CA PHE A 116 10.72 1.53 -4.00
C PHE A 116 12.09 2.12 -4.38
N TYR A 117 13.00 2.28 -3.41
CA TYR A 117 14.38 2.73 -3.69
C TYR A 117 15.15 1.76 -4.58
N LEU A 118 15.02 0.46 -4.36
CA LEU A 118 15.66 -0.56 -5.19
C LEU A 118 15.12 -0.48 -6.62
N LEU A 119 13.80 -0.40 -6.81
CA LEU A 119 13.15 -0.24 -8.11
C LEU A 119 13.60 1.04 -8.82
N LEU A 120 13.59 2.18 -8.14
CA LEU A 120 14.11 3.41 -8.72
C LEU A 120 15.58 3.29 -9.07
N SER A 121 16.39 2.64 -8.23
CA SER A 121 17.80 2.45 -8.48
C SER A 121 18.10 1.51 -9.65
N THR A 122 17.16 0.70 -10.10
CA THR A 122 17.34 -0.15 -11.29
C THR A 122 16.87 0.55 -12.55
N ILE A 123 15.76 1.28 -12.47
CA ILE A 123 15.20 2.04 -13.59
C ILE A 123 16.05 3.28 -13.89
N ILE A 124 16.59 3.93 -12.84
CA ILE A 124 17.26 5.23 -12.90
C ILE A 124 18.78 5.08 -12.74
N LYS A 125 19.53 5.66 -13.68
CA LYS A 125 21.00 5.69 -13.65
C LYS A 125 21.50 6.68 -12.62
N ASN A 126 20.89 7.86 -12.54
CA ASN A 126 21.27 8.88 -11.57
C ASN A 126 20.81 8.52 -10.15
N LYS A 127 21.75 8.01 -9.34
CA LYS A 127 21.49 7.58 -7.95
C LYS A 127 21.05 8.71 -7.01
N VAL A 128 21.35 9.96 -7.33
CA VAL A 128 20.88 11.12 -6.55
C VAL A 128 19.38 11.33 -6.78
N ILE A 129 18.89 11.16 -8.01
CA ILE A 129 17.45 11.20 -8.31
C ILE A 129 16.73 10.05 -7.61
N ALA A 130 17.21 8.82 -7.79
CA ALA A 130 16.61 7.64 -7.16
C ALA A 130 16.56 7.76 -5.62
N GLY A 131 17.68 8.15 -4.99
CA GLY A 131 17.76 8.35 -3.54
C GLY A 131 16.91 9.51 -3.05
N GLY A 132 16.95 10.66 -3.74
CA GLY A 132 16.18 11.86 -3.37
C GLY A 132 14.67 11.63 -3.41
N VAL A 133 14.16 11.02 -4.49
CA VAL A 133 12.71 10.72 -4.60
C VAL A 133 12.29 9.63 -3.58
N SER A 134 13.17 8.69 -3.26
CA SER A 134 12.89 7.69 -2.21
C SER A 134 12.84 8.31 -0.81
N LEU A 135 13.68 9.31 -0.54
CA LEU A 135 13.59 10.09 0.71
C LEU A 135 12.25 10.84 0.79
N VAL A 136 11.79 11.43 -0.32
CA VAL A 136 10.47 12.07 -0.39
C VAL A 136 9.34 11.09 -0.07
N ALA A 137 9.38 9.88 -0.64
CA ALA A 137 8.40 8.84 -0.34
C ALA A 137 8.43 8.40 1.14
N SER A 138 9.62 8.30 1.75
CA SER A 138 9.79 7.85 3.14
C SER A 138 9.22 8.82 4.19
N LEU A 139 9.01 10.07 3.81
CA LEU A 139 8.53 11.16 4.68
C LEU A 139 7.04 11.51 4.41
N ASP A 140 6.30 10.63 3.72
CA ASP A 140 4.87 10.81 3.54
C ASP A 140 4.11 10.49 4.84
N ASN A 141 3.46 11.50 5.42
CA ASN A 141 2.72 11.38 6.67
C ASN A 141 1.56 10.38 6.55
N GLY A 142 0.83 10.39 5.43
CA GLY A 142 -0.32 9.53 5.22
C GLY A 142 0.09 8.07 5.12
N PHE A 143 1.14 7.77 4.36
CA PHE A 143 1.68 6.42 4.25
C PHE A 143 2.24 5.90 5.58
N LEU A 144 2.87 6.77 6.38
CA LEU A 144 3.31 6.44 7.74
C LEU A 144 2.13 6.11 8.66
N VAL A 145 1.08 6.93 8.69
CA VAL A 145 -0.14 6.67 9.49
C VAL A 145 -0.76 5.34 9.09
N GLN A 146 -0.98 5.12 7.79
CA GLN A 146 -1.59 3.89 7.29
C GLN A 146 -0.74 2.66 7.65
N SER A 147 0.59 2.75 7.51
CA SER A 147 1.47 1.61 7.74
C SER A 147 1.72 1.31 9.22
N ARG A 148 1.59 2.30 10.10
CA ARG A 148 1.81 2.14 11.55
C ARG A 148 0.58 1.59 12.28
N ALA A 149 -0.61 1.73 11.71
CA ALA A 149 -1.80 1.05 12.19
C ALA A 149 -1.86 -0.38 11.63
N ALA A 150 -2.63 -1.27 12.26
CA ALA A 150 -2.86 -2.64 11.79
C ALA A 150 -3.80 -2.64 10.54
N MET A 151 -3.30 -2.09 9.45
CA MET A 151 -3.99 -1.89 8.17
C MET A 151 -3.46 -2.84 7.10
N LEU A 152 -4.29 -3.06 6.07
CA LEU A 152 -3.95 -3.96 4.97
C LEU A 152 -3.12 -3.29 3.86
N ASP A 153 -3.21 -1.97 3.73
CA ASP A 153 -2.69 -1.27 2.56
C ASP A 153 -1.16 -1.28 2.48
N SER A 154 -0.44 -1.31 3.61
CA SER A 154 1.03 -1.41 3.56
C SER A 154 1.51 -2.75 2.97
N PHE A 155 0.80 -3.86 3.25
CA PHE A 155 1.03 -5.15 2.59
C PHE A 155 0.75 -5.05 1.09
N LEU A 156 -0.38 -4.45 0.73
CA LEU A 156 -0.79 -4.28 -0.66
C LEU A 156 0.24 -3.48 -1.46
N ILE A 157 0.71 -2.35 -0.93
CA ILE A 157 1.72 -1.50 -1.58
C ILE A 157 3.03 -2.25 -1.75
N PHE A 158 3.48 -2.99 -0.73
CA PHE A 158 4.69 -3.80 -0.83
C PHE A 158 4.59 -4.80 -2.00
N PHE A 159 3.51 -5.57 -2.08
CA PHE A 159 3.34 -6.57 -3.14
C PHE A 159 3.16 -5.95 -4.53
N ILE A 160 2.51 -4.78 -4.63
CA ILE A 160 2.42 -4.03 -5.90
C ILE A 160 3.80 -3.57 -6.37
N LEU A 161 4.60 -2.98 -5.47
CA LEU A 161 5.97 -2.55 -5.78
C LEU A 161 6.86 -3.75 -6.11
N PHE A 162 6.67 -4.89 -5.44
CA PHE A 162 7.42 -6.11 -5.71
C PHE A 162 7.06 -6.71 -7.07
N SER A 163 5.78 -6.68 -7.44
CA SER A 163 5.32 -7.08 -8.77
C SER A 163 5.92 -6.18 -9.86
N LEU A 164 5.94 -4.86 -9.66
CA LEU A 164 6.60 -3.92 -10.57
C LEU A 164 8.10 -4.19 -10.70
N PHE A 165 8.77 -4.47 -9.57
CA PHE A 165 10.19 -4.81 -9.55
C PHE A 165 10.50 -6.10 -10.29
N CYS A 166 9.75 -7.17 -10.05
CA CYS A 166 9.94 -8.44 -10.76
C CYS A 166 9.61 -8.31 -12.24
N SER A 167 8.55 -7.58 -12.59
CA SER A 167 8.16 -7.28 -13.97
C SER A 167 9.24 -6.51 -14.73
N TRP A 168 9.85 -5.52 -14.07
CA TRP A 168 10.98 -4.75 -14.63
C TRP A 168 12.16 -5.66 -14.93
N TYR A 169 12.59 -6.46 -13.96
CA TYR A 169 13.72 -7.36 -14.14
C TYR A 169 13.46 -8.38 -15.23
N LEU A 170 12.28 -9.01 -15.29
CA LEU A 170 11.92 -9.97 -16.33
C LEU A 170 11.99 -9.37 -17.73
N ALA A 171 11.56 -8.11 -17.89
CA ALA A 171 11.59 -7.40 -19.17
C ALA A 171 13.02 -7.07 -19.65
N GLU A 172 14.05 -7.18 -18.80
CA GLU A 172 15.44 -6.96 -19.21
C GLU A 172 15.95 -8.04 -20.19
N LYS A 173 16.60 -7.60 -21.27
CA LYS A 173 16.97 -8.46 -22.42
C LYS A 173 17.99 -9.54 -22.12
N ASN A 174 18.81 -9.37 -21.07
CA ASN A 174 19.98 -10.20 -20.80
C ASN A 174 19.76 -11.26 -19.71
N ASN A 175 18.51 -11.54 -19.34
CA ASN A 175 18.22 -12.57 -18.34
C ASN A 175 18.61 -13.96 -18.84
N ASN A 176 19.39 -14.66 -18.02
CA ASN A 176 19.67 -16.09 -18.18
C ASN A 176 18.49 -16.95 -17.71
N ARG A 177 18.54 -18.27 -17.95
CA ARG A 177 17.46 -19.20 -17.61
C ARG A 177 17.08 -19.20 -16.11
N TRP A 178 18.06 -19.05 -15.22
CA TRP A 178 17.84 -19.06 -13.78
C TRP A 178 17.17 -17.78 -13.31
N GLN A 179 17.57 -16.64 -13.88
CA GLN A 179 16.94 -15.35 -13.63
C GLN A 179 15.50 -15.33 -14.13
N LEU A 180 15.23 -15.91 -15.30
CA LEU A 180 13.85 -16.07 -15.78
C LEU A 180 13.02 -16.89 -14.78
N LEU A 181 13.48 -18.08 -14.39
CA LEU A 181 12.77 -18.92 -13.40
C LEU A 181 12.52 -18.18 -12.08
N LEU A 182 13.56 -17.53 -11.54
CA LEU A 182 13.51 -16.83 -10.26
C LEU A 182 12.51 -15.67 -10.29
N TRP A 183 12.62 -14.79 -11.28
CA TRP A 183 11.78 -13.60 -11.35
C TRP A 183 10.35 -13.92 -11.76
N SER A 184 10.11 -14.96 -12.59
CA SER A 184 8.75 -15.46 -12.86
C SER A 184 8.10 -16.03 -11.59
N THR A 185 8.88 -16.76 -10.79
CA THR A 185 8.41 -17.29 -9.50
C THR A 185 8.03 -16.15 -8.56
N PHE A 186 8.94 -15.19 -8.33
CA PHE A 186 8.66 -14.04 -7.47
C PHE A 186 7.54 -13.15 -7.99
N LEU A 187 7.39 -12.99 -9.31
CA LEU A 187 6.26 -12.26 -9.87
C LEU A 187 4.93 -12.94 -9.52
N GLY A 188 4.80 -14.26 -9.71
CA GLY A 188 3.58 -14.98 -9.31
C GLY A 188 3.32 -14.94 -7.80
N LEU A 189 4.36 -15.03 -6.96
CA LEU A 189 4.25 -14.86 -5.50
C LEU A 189 3.76 -13.44 -5.13
N SER A 190 4.29 -12.40 -5.80
CA SER A 190 3.90 -11.02 -5.55
C SER A 190 2.46 -10.71 -5.97
N ILE A 191 2.01 -11.24 -7.11
CA ILE A 191 0.64 -11.10 -7.60
C ILE A 191 -0.32 -11.82 -6.65
N ALA A 192 0.01 -13.05 -6.24
CA ALA A 192 -0.80 -13.79 -5.26
C ALA A 192 -0.88 -13.04 -3.94
N GLY A 193 0.26 -12.55 -3.44
CA GLY A 193 0.31 -11.69 -2.25
C GLY A 193 -0.65 -10.50 -2.37
N ALA A 194 -0.54 -9.68 -3.42
CA ALA A 194 -1.38 -8.51 -3.61
C ALA A 194 -2.89 -8.87 -3.64
N VAL A 195 -3.28 -9.87 -4.43
CA VAL A 195 -4.68 -10.29 -4.57
C VAL A 195 -5.21 -10.91 -3.28
N LEU A 196 -4.38 -11.64 -2.52
CA LEU A 196 -4.76 -12.24 -1.24
C LEU A 196 -4.78 -11.24 -0.07
N ILE A 197 -4.28 -10.01 -0.26
CA ILE A 197 -4.50 -8.90 0.67
C ILE A 197 -5.84 -8.21 0.38
N LYS A 198 -6.08 -7.85 -0.88
CA LYS A 198 -7.25 -7.05 -1.31
C LYS A 198 -7.49 -7.23 -2.80
N HIS A 199 -8.75 -7.22 -3.23
CA HIS A 199 -9.12 -7.34 -4.65
C HIS A 199 -8.51 -6.24 -5.53
N THR A 200 -8.25 -5.05 -4.97
CA THR A 200 -7.53 -3.97 -5.68
C THR A 200 -6.11 -4.36 -6.09
N GLY A 201 -5.54 -5.43 -5.51
CA GLY A 201 -4.27 -6.03 -5.91
C GLY A 201 -4.27 -6.63 -7.32
N LEU A 202 -5.44 -6.82 -7.95
CA LEU A 202 -5.55 -7.20 -9.36
C LEU A 202 -4.87 -6.19 -10.30
N ILE A 203 -4.58 -4.96 -9.84
CA ILE A 203 -3.80 -3.98 -10.60
C ILE A 203 -2.41 -4.51 -10.99
N THR A 204 -1.84 -5.46 -10.24
CA THR A 204 -0.56 -6.12 -10.54
C THR A 204 -0.57 -6.92 -11.85
N LEU A 205 -1.75 -7.23 -12.41
CA LEU A 205 -1.87 -7.83 -13.72
C LEU A 205 -1.42 -6.87 -14.84
N LEU A 206 -1.57 -5.55 -14.67
CA LEU A 206 -1.15 -4.58 -15.70
C LEU A 206 0.37 -4.57 -15.94
N PRO A 207 1.25 -4.43 -14.92
CA PRO A 207 2.69 -4.54 -15.14
C PRO A 207 3.11 -5.94 -15.60
N MET A 208 2.40 -7.00 -15.18
CA MET A 208 2.62 -8.35 -15.72
C MET A 208 2.33 -8.42 -17.22
N ILE A 209 1.19 -7.91 -17.68
CA ILE A 209 0.82 -7.88 -19.10
C ILE A 209 1.85 -7.09 -19.91
N PHE A 210 2.28 -5.93 -19.41
CA PHE A 210 3.32 -5.12 -20.04
C PHE A 210 4.66 -5.87 -20.12
N CYS A 211 5.03 -6.59 -19.07
CA CYS A 211 6.23 -7.43 -19.03
C CYS A 211 6.16 -8.57 -20.06
N LEU A 212 5.05 -9.31 -20.10
CA LEU A 212 4.83 -10.39 -21.07
C LEU A 212 4.84 -9.87 -22.51
N TRP A 213 4.25 -8.69 -22.73
CA TRP A 213 4.35 -7.98 -24.00
C TRP A 213 5.83 -7.77 -24.34
N GLU A 214 6.64 -7.14 -23.49
CA GLU A 214 8.05 -6.92 -23.80
C GLU A 214 8.83 -8.23 -24.03
N LEU A 215 8.56 -9.27 -23.24
CA LEU A 215 9.16 -10.60 -23.37
C LEU A 215 8.84 -11.29 -24.70
N ARG A 216 7.73 -10.97 -25.37
CA ARG A 216 7.38 -11.52 -26.70
C ARG A 216 8.49 -11.34 -27.73
N ARG A 217 9.35 -10.31 -27.55
CA ARG A 217 10.51 -10.04 -28.41
C ARG A 217 11.59 -11.13 -28.33
N ARG A 218 11.55 -12.00 -27.31
CA ARG A 218 12.43 -13.15 -27.11
C ARG A 218 11.82 -14.47 -27.62
N GLY A 219 10.62 -14.45 -28.18
CA GLY A 219 9.87 -15.63 -28.63
C GLY A 219 8.66 -15.94 -27.75
N TRP A 220 7.60 -16.47 -28.34
CA TRP A 220 6.36 -16.80 -27.64
C TRP A 220 6.53 -17.99 -26.69
N GLU A 221 7.49 -18.88 -26.94
CA GLU A 221 7.82 -20.01 -26.08
C GLU A 221 8.29 -19.54 -24.70
N VAL A 222 9.07 -18.46 -24.67
CA VAL A 222 9.53 -17.82 -23.42
C VAL A 222 8.35 -17.21 -22.67
N VAL A 223 7.45 -16.53 -23.38
CA VAL A 223 6.24 -15.93 -22.79
C VAL A 223 5.37 -17.00 -22.16
N VAL A 224 5.12 -18.11 -22.86
CA VAL A 224 4.33 -19.24 -22.35
C VAL A 224 4.98 -19.86 -21.12
N CYS A 225 6.30 -20.08 -21.13
CA CYS A 225 7.02 -20.62 -19.99
C CYS A 225 6.94 -19.70 -18.75
N VAL A 226 7.20 -18.40 -18.94
CA VAL A 226 7.10 -17.39 -17.88
C VAL A 226 5.69 -17.32 -17.32
N LEU A 227 4.67 -17.29 -18.19
CA LEU A 227 3.27 -17.25 -17.79
C LEU A 227 2.88 -18.52 -17.02
N ALA A 228 3.29 -19.70 -17.48
CA ALA A 228 3.02 -20.96 -16.79
C ALA A 228 3.63 -20.97 -15.38
N LEU A 229 4.86 -20.48 -15.21
CA LEU A 229 5.50 -20.36 -13.90
C LEU A 229 4.75 -19.38 -12.98
N ILE A 230 4.39 -18.20 -13.50
CA ILE A 230 3.62 -17.19 -12.75
C ILE A 230 2.28 -17.78 -12.29
N LEU A 231 1.54 -18.44 -13.20
CA LEU A 231 0.24 -19.04 -12.89
C LEU A 231 0.37 -20.19 -11.89
N THR A 232 1.41 -21.00 -11.99
CA THR A 232 1.67 -22.11 -11.07
C THR A 232 1.92 -21.58 -9.67
N THR A 233 2.86 -20.64 -9.51
CA THR A 233 3.21 -20.10 -8.19
C THR A 233 2.08 -19.27 -7.60
N PHE A 234 1.36 -18.52 -8.44
CA PHE A 234 0.14 -17.83 -8.05
C PHE A 234 -0.88 -18.81 -7.48
N SER A 235 -1.20 -19.88 -8.22
CA SER A 235 -2.24 -20.83 -7.84
C SER A 235 -1.90 -21.57 -6.56
N VAL A 236 -0.64 -21.99 -6.39
CA VAL A 236 -0.18 -22.67 -5.17
C VAL A 236 -0.36 -21.79 -3.94
N VAL A 237 0.07 -20.53 -3.99
CA VAL A 237 -0.07 -19.61 -2.86
C VAL A 237 -1.54 -19.23 -2.64
N TYR A 238 -2.27 -18.94 -3.71
CA TYR A 238 -3.67 -18.57 -3.64
C TYR A 238 -4.53 -19.64 -2.96
N VAL A 239 -4.40 -20.88 -3.43
CA VAL A 239 -5.07 -22.03 -2.82
C VAL A 239 -4.58 -22.26 -1.39
N GLY A 240 -3.27 -22.18 -1.16
CA GLY A 240 -2.67 -22.41 0.16
C GLY A 240 -3.22 -21.46 1.23
N VAL A 241 -3.24 -20.16 0.97
CA VAL A 241 -3.69 -19.16 1.95
C VAL A 241 -5.18 -19.30 2.26
N TRP A 242 -6.03 -19.48 1.23
CA TRP A 242 -7.46 -19.74 1.45
C TRP A 242 -7.67 -21.01 2.27
N LYS A 243 -6.91 -22.08 1.98
CA LYS A 243 -7.00 -23.31 2.76
C LYS A 243 -6.60 -23.09 4.22
N THR A 244 -5.52 -22.35 4.46
CA THR A 244 -5.05 -21.99 5.79
C THR A 244 -6.12 -21.21 6.57
N HIS A 245 -6.80 -20.25 5.95
CA HIS A 245 -7.88 -19.49 6.61
C HIS A 245 -8.94 -20.41 7.22
N TYR A 246 -9.50 -21.32 6.40
CA TYR A 246 -10.53 -22.25 6.85
C TYR A 246 -10.03 -23.38 7.76
N GLN A 247 -8.73 -23.70 7.75
CA GLN A 247 -8.13 -24.69 8.64
C GLN A 247 -7.80 -24.15 10.02
N ILE A 248 -7.38 -22.88 10.11
CA ILE A 248 -7.10 -22.23 11.39
C ILE A 248 -8.40 -21.86 12.10
N ALA A 249 -9.37 -21.30 11.35
CA ALA A 249 -10.60 -20.77 11.89
C ALA A 249 -11.74 -21.79 11.70
N ASP A 250 -11.80 -22.84 12.53
CA ASP A 250 -12.73 -23.96 12.35
C ASP A 250 -13.86 -24.02 13.42
N LYS A 251 -13.74 -23.30 14.53
CA LYS A 251 -14.73 -23.29 15.62
C LYS A 251 -15.78 -22.22 15.43
N VAL A 252 -17.06 -22.59 15.51
CA VAL A 252 -18.16 -21.61 15.47
C VAL A 252 -18.62 -21.30 16.90
N VAL A 253 -18.45 -20.05 17.33
CA VAL A 253 -18.70 -19.62 18.72
C VAL A 253 -20.03 -18.86 18.87
N SER A 254 -20.56 -18.23 17.81
CA SER A 254 -21.95 -17.73 17.79
C SER A 254 -22.54 -17.72 16.38
N GLU A 255 -23.87 -17.78 16.28
CA GLU A 255 -24.63 -17.79 15.01
C GLU A 255 -24.49 -16.48 14.20
N ASN A 256 -23.96 -15.41 14.81
CA ASN A 256 -23.85 -14.10 14.18
C ASN A 256 -22.66 -13.95 13.20
N TYR A 257 -21.79 -14.96 13.07
CA TYR A 257 -20.58 -14.86 12.22
C TYR A 257 -20.74 -15.39 10.82
N TYR A 258 -21.75 -16.23 10.57
CA TYR A 258 -22.14 -16.62 9.24
C TYR A 258 -23.44 -17.44 9.23
N GLU A 259 -24.47 -16.98 8.51
CA GLU A 259 -25.61 -17.82 8.14
C GLU A 259 -25.19 -18.71 6.97
N THR A 260 -24.85 -19.97 7.25
CA THR A 260 -24.63 -20.99 6.20
C THR A 260 -25.64 -22.10 6.28
N ASN A 261 -26.07 -22.56 5.10
CA ASN A 261 -26.73 -23.85 4.96
C ASN A 261 -25.81 -24.96 5.52
N GLU A 262 -26.35 -25.87 6.33
CA GLU A 262 -25.63 -26.96 7.00
C GLU A 262 -24.80 -27.82 6.02
N GLU A 263 -25.29 -28.02 4.78
CA GLU A 263 -24.58 -28.79 3.76
C GLU A 263 -23.29 -28.10 3.30
N ILE A 264 -23.33 -26.78 3.12
CA ILE A 264 -22.18 -25.97 2.72
C ILE A 264 -21.19 -25.89 3.87
N ARG A 265 -21.67 -25.73 5.10
CA ARG A 265 -20.85 -25.75 6.31
C ARG A 265 -20.06 -27.05 6.44
N ALA A 266 -20.68 -28.20 6.20
CA ALA A 266 -20.00 -29.49 6.29
C ALA A 266 -18.94 -29.71 5.19
N VAL A 267 -19.08 -29.07 4.03
CA VAL A 267 -18.07 -29.11 2.96
C VAL A 267 -16.92 -28.15 3.24
N ILE A 268 -17.23 -26.97 3.80
CA ILE A 268 -16.29 -25.88 4.02
C ILE A 268 -15.47 -26.09 5.30
N LEU A 269 -16.09 -26.47 6.42
CA LEU A 269 -15.43 -26.65 7.71
C LEU A 269 -15.01 -28.10 7.93
N ASP A 270 -15.92 -29.06 7.76
CA ASP A 270 -15.61 -30.49 8.00
C ASP A 270 -14.84 -31.14 6.83
N GLY A 271 -14.61 -30.40 5.73
CA GLY A 271 -13.85 -30.88 4.57
C GLY A 271 -14.50 -32.04 3.81
N LYS A 272 -15.84 -32.23 3.93
CA LYS A 272 -16.54 -33.32 3.25
C LYS A 272 -16.41 -33.21 1.73
N GLY A 273 -16.05 -34.32 1.08
CA GLY A 273 -15.94 -34.42 -0.38
C GLY A 273 -14.53 -34.25 -0.97
N GLY A 274 -13.50 -34.22 -0.11
CA GLY A 274 -12.09 -34.25 -0.53
C GLY A 274 -11.46 -32.87 -0.71
N PHE A 275 -10.12 -32.85 -0.85
CA PHE A 275 -9.34 -31.61 -0.87
C PHE A 275 -9.85 -30.60 -1.91
N TRP A 276 -9.92 -30.98 -3.19
CA TRP A 276 -10.28 -30.05 -4.26
C TRP A 276 -11.71 -29.53 -4.16
N LYS A 277 -12.68 -30.38 -3.82
CA LYS A 277 -14.09 -29.98 -3.68
C LYS A 277 -14.25 -28.97 -2.53
N SER A 278 -13.66 -29.25 -1.37
CA SER A 278 -13.71 -28.34 -0.22
C SER A 278 -13.01 -27.01 -0.52
N THR A 279 -11.82 -27.04 -1.11
CA THR A 279 -11.04 -25.83 -1.43
C THR A 279 -11.76 -24.93 -2.45
N VAL A 280 -12.35 -25.50 -3.49
CA VAL A 280 -13.11 -24.71 -4.48
C VAL A 280 -14.34 -24.08 -3.83
N ALA A 281 -15.07 -24.83 -3.00
CA ALA A 281 -16.22 -24.30 -2.27
C ALA A 281 -15.82 -23.18 -1.29
N GLN A 282 -14.74 -23.38 -0.53
CA GLN A 282 -14.15 -22.39 0.38
C GLN A 282 -13.81 -21.06 -0.32
N ILE A 283 -13.13 -21.13 -1.47
CA ILE A 283 -12.77 -19.93 -2.25
C ILE A 283 -14.04 -19.27 -2.79
N ALA A 284 -14.95 -20.04 -3.40
CA ALA A 284 -16.19 -19.49 -3.97
C ALA A 284 -17.03 -18.78 -2.91
N GLU A 285 -17.13 -19.35 -1.71
CA GLU A 285 -17.87 -18.74 -0.61
C GLU A 285 -17.23 -17.44 -0.13
N GLY A 286 -15.90 -17.39 -0.02
CA GLY A 286 -15.20 -16.16 0.35
C GLY A 286 -15.40 -15.03 -0.67
N TRP A 287 -15.39 -15.35 -1.97
CA TRP A 287 -15.71 -14.37 -3.01
C TRP A 287 -17.15 -13.88 -2.94
N LYS A 288 -18.11 -14.81 -2.79
CA LYS A 288 -19.53 -14.50 -2.66
C LYS A 288 -19.80 -13.62 -1.44
N PHE A 289 -19.18 -13.92 -0.31
CA PHE A 289 -19.28 -13.10 0.90
C PHE A 289 -18.70 -11.70 0.67
N SER A 290 -17.50 -11.60 0.08
CA SER A 290 -16.89 -10.31 -0.26
C SER A 290 -17.77 -9.48 -1.20
N GLU A 291 -18.34 -10.09 -2.24
CA GLU A 291 -19.27 -9.43 -3.16
C GLU A 291 -20.52 -8.91 -2.45
N ASN A 292 -21.19 -9.76 -1.66
CA ASN A 292 -22.36 -9.39 -0.88
C ASN A 292 -22.05 -8.27 0.13
N TYR A 293 -20.91 -8.36 0.82
CA TYR A 293 -20.44 -7.30 1.71
C TYR A 293 -20.29 -5.98 0.94
N ASN A 294 -19.64 -6.01 -0.23
CA ASN A 294 -19.43 -4.83 -1.07
C ASN A 294 -20.74 -4.18 -1.53
N LEU A 295 -21.78 -4.96 -1.81
CA LEU A 295 -23.12 -4.45 -2.15
C LEU A 295 -23.81 -3.74 -0.97
N GLY A 296 -23.50 -4.16 0.27
CA GLY A 296 -24.02 -3.55 1.50
C GLY A 296 -23.27 -2.27 1.92
N VAL A 297 -22.10 -1.99 1.35
CA VAL A 297 -21.36 -0.76 1.67
C VAL A 297 -22.07 0.45 1.04
N PRO A 298 -22.38 1.51 1.81
CA PRO A 298 -23.09 2.68 1.28
C PRO A 298 -22.29 3.37 0.18
N LYS A 299 -23.02 4.05 -0.71
CA LYS A 299 -22.41 4.94 -1.70
C LYS A 299 -21.84 6.17 -1.02
N LEU A 300 -20.84 6.80 -1.64
CA LEU A 300 -20.31 8.08 -1.20
C LEU A 300 -21.43 9.13 -1.24
N ASP A 301 -21.68 9.80 -0.11
CA ASP A 301 -22.65 10.88 0.01
C ASP A 301 -21.97 12.12 0.59
N LEU A 302 -21.54 13.04 -0.30
CA LEU A 302 -20.88 14.28 0.12
C LEU A 302 -21.82 15.25 0.85
N CYS A 303 -23.13 15.02 0.85
CA CYS A 303 -24.09 15.82 1.60
C CYS A 303 -24.22 15.36 3.05
N LYS A 304 -23.74 14.15 3.38
CA LYS A 304 -23.73 13.62 4.74
C LYS A 304 -22.63 14.32 5.57
N VAL A 305 -23.01 14.89 6.72
CA VAL A 305 -22.14 15.76 7.55
C VAL A 305 -20.88 15.03 8.05
N ASP A 306 -21.05 13.78 8.48
CA ASP A 306 -20.00 12.87 8.96
C ASP A 306 -19.42 11.97 7.85
N GLU A 307 -19.62 12.32 6.57
CA GLU A 307 -18.99 11.59 5.48
C GLU A 307 -17.47 11.76 5.52
N ILE A 308 -16.77 10.63 5.64
CA ILE A 308 -15.30 10.54 5.67
C ILE A 308 -14.70 9.99 4.36
N GLY A 309 -15.56 9.53 3.44
CA GLY A 309 -15.17 9.07 2.12
C GLY A 309 -14.64 10.19 1.22
N SER A 310 -13.84 9.85 0.22
CA SER A 310 -13.22 10.80 -0.71
C SER A 310 -13.41 10.35 -2.16
N PRO A 311 -13.87 11.23 -3.06
CA PRO A 311 -13.99 10.89 -4.47
C PRO A 311 -12.59 10.82 -5.13
N TRP A 312 -12.46 9.94 -6.12
CA TRP A 312 -11.17 9.61 -6.74
C TRP A 312 -10.42 10.81 -7.34
N TYR A 313 -11.15 11.81 -7.85
CA TYR A 313 -10.58 13.00 -8.48
C TYR A 313 -10.01 14.01 -7.49
N TYR A 314 -10.31 13.89 -6.18
CA TYR A 314 -9.66 14.69 -5.13
C TYR A 314 -8.35 14.10 -4.64
N TRP A 315 -8.14 12.79 -4.83
CA TRP A 315 -6.98 12.12 -4.28
C TRP A 315 -5.65 12.66 -4.81
N PRO A 316 -5.44 13.01 -6.09
CA PRO A 316 -4.11 13.49 -6.51
C PRO A 316 -3.62 14.76 -5.77
N MET A 317 -4.52 15.49 -5.11
CA MET A 317 -4.19 16.67 -4.28
C MET A 317 -4.23 16.39 -2.76
N GLY A 318 -4.39 15.14 -2.34
CA GLY A 318 -4.53 14.76 -0.92
C GLY A 318 -5.91 15.10 -0.34
N GLY A 319 -6.93 15.25 -1.19
CA GLY A 319 -8.23 15.76 -0.77
C GLY A 319 -9.01 14.81 0.13
N ARG A 320 -9.65 15.40 1.15
CA ARG A 320 -10.38 14.73 2.25
C ARG A 320 -9.49 13.82 3.08
N ALA A 321 -8.64 14.44 3.89
CA ALA A 321 -7.89 13.76 4.94
C ALA A 321 -8.86 13.13 5.94
N ILE A 322 -8.46 12.01 6.55
CA ILE A 322 -9.36 11.20 7.37
C ILE A 322 -8.88 11.24 8.81
N ASN A 323 -9.77 11.65 9.73
CA ASN A 323 -9.51 11.54 11.16
C ASN A 323 -9.61 10.07 11.58
N PHE A 324 -8.49 9.50 12.00
CA PHE A 324 -8.38 8.13 12.42
C PHE A 324 -8.67 7.96 13.91
N ARG A 325 -8.29 8.95 14.71
CA ARG A 325 -8.55 9.02 16.15
C ARG A 325 -8.24 10.42 16.67
N TRP A 326 -8.94 10.84 17.72
CA TRP A 326 -8.56 12.01 18.50
C TRP A 326 -8.80 11.79 20.00
N GLU A 327 -8.16 12.60 20.85
CA GLU A 327 -8.48 12.71 22.27
C GLU A 327 -8.17 14.11 22.80
N GLU A 328 -8.84 14.52 23.87
CA GLU A 328 -8.45 15.70 24.65
C GLU A 328 -7.15 15.43 25.42
N ALA A 329 -6.19 16.35 25.34
CA ALA A 329 -4.89 16.22 25.99
C ALA A 329 -4.62 17.30 27.05
N GLY A 330 -5.49 18.31 27.14
CA GLY A 330 -5.42 19.42 28.10
C GLY A 330 -6.24 20.62 27.62
N PRO A 331 -6.21 21.75 28.34
CA PRO A 331 -6.91 22.97 27.93
C PRO A 331 -6.49 23.41 26.52
N GLU A 332 -7.45 23.50 25.60
CA GLU A 332 -7.27 23.84 24.17
C GLU A 332 -6.21 23.00 23.42
N THR A 333 -5.88 21.83 23.96
CA THR A 333 -4.83 20.96 23.45
C THR A 333 -5.39 19.56 23.21
N TYR A 334 -5.19 19.05 22.01
CA TYR A 334 -5.76 17.79 21.55
C TYR A 334 -4.68 16.93 20.90
N ARG A 335 -4.92 15.64 20.80
CA ARG A 335 -4.13 14.72 19.98
C ARG A 335 -4.99 14.20 18.85
N TYR A 336 -4.39 14.06 17.67
CA TYR A 336 -5.05 13.53 16.50
C TYR A 336 -4.15 12.53 15.79
N ILE A 337 -4.77 11.53 15.18
CA ILE A 337 -4.20 10.76 14.09
C ILE A 337 -5.00 11.12 12.86
N TYR A 338 -4.35 11.72 11.86
CA TYR A 338 -4.96 12.00 10.57
C TYR A 338 -4.21 11.25 9.47
N LEU A 339 -4.97 10.52 8.65
CA LEU A 339 -4.48 10.10 7.35
C LEU A 339 -4.47 11.32 6.42
N MET A 340 -3.31 11.98 6.37
CA MET A 340 -3.05 13.11 5.50
C MET A 340 -1.70 12.95 4.82
N GLY A 341 -1.68 13.07 3.49
CA GLY A 341 -0.46 13.02 2.71
C GLY A 341 0.51 14.16 3.00
N ASN A 342 1.81 13.95 2.78
CA ASN A 342 2.75 15.05 2.75
C ASN A 342 2.49 15.88 1.48
N PRO A 343 2.14 17.18 1.58
CA PRO A 343 1.77 17.99 0.42
C PRO A 343 2.83 17.98 -0.69
N MET A 344 4.12 17.94 -0.34
CA MET A 344 5.19 17.88 -1.33
C MET A 344 5.30 16.52 -2.00
N THR A 345 5.15 15.42 -1.25
CA THR A 345 5.17 14.07 -1.83
C THR A 345 4.02 13.90 -2.83
N TRP A 346 2.82 14.35 -2.48
CA TRP A 346 1.64 14.23 -3.34
C TRP A 346 1.75 15.16 -4.54
N PHE A 347 2.27 16.38 -4.36
CA PHE A 347 2.55 17.29 -5.45
C PHE A 347 3.58 16.73 -6.44
N MET A 348 4.67 16.11 -5.97
CA MET A 348 5.65 15.46 -6.86
C MET A 348 5.04 14.28 -7.63
N SER A 349 4.19 13.47 -6.98
CA SER A 349 3.45 12.41 -7.66
C SER A 349 2.53 12.96 -8.76
N LEU A 350 1.78 14.01 -8.46
CA LEU A 350 0.88 14.67 -9.42
C LEU A 350 1.67 15.24 -10.61
N LEU A 351 2.78 15.93 -10.37
CA LEU A 351 3.66 16.39 -11.44
C LEU A 351 4.20 15.22 -12.27
N GLY A 352 4.59 14.12 -11.62
CA GLY A 352 5.01 12.90 -12.31
C GLY A 352 3.95 12.37 -13.27
N ALA A 353 2.70 12.27 -12.81
CA ALA A 353 1.57 11.84 -13.63
C ALA A 353 1.28 12.81 -14.79
N ILE A 354 1.25 14.12 -14.53
CA ILE A 354 0.97 15.15 -15.55
C ILE A 354 2.06 15.13 -16.64
N TYR A 355 3.34 15.22 -16.26
CA TYR A 355 4.43 15.21 -17.22
C TYR A 355 4.57 13.87 -17.94
N GLY A 356 4.34 12.74 -17.23
CA GLY A 356 4.31 11.41 -17.83
C GLY A 356 3.23 11.30 -18.91
N THR A 357 2.05 11.85 -18.64
CA THR A 357 0.94 11.94 -19.60
C THR A 357 1.28 12.82 -20.80
N ALA A 358 1.80 14.01 -20.57
CA ALA A 358 2.20 14.93 -21.65
C ALA A 358 3.25 14.31 -22.57
N ILE A 359 4.25 13.64 -21.98
CA ILE A 359 5.29 12.92 -22.72
C ILE A 359 4.68 11.75 -23.50
N THR A 360 3.81 10.95 -22.89
CA THR A 360 3.15 9.81 -23.56
C THR A 360 2.28 10.25 -24.74
N ILE A 361 1.51 11.33 -24.60
CA ILE A 361 0.73 11.91 -25.70
C ILE A 361 1.66 12.41 -26.82
N SER A 362 2.71 13.14 -26.45
CA SER A 362 3.72 13.66 -27.41
C SER A 362 4.41 12.54 -28.19
N MET A 363 4.53 11.34 -27.60
CA MET A 363 5.03 10.15 -28.28
C MET A 363 4.03 9.60 -29.30
N SER A 364 2.76 9.48 -28.92
CA SER A 364 1.71 8.95 -29.80
C SER A 364 1.51 9.79 -31.07
N ILE A 365 1.75 11.10 -30.98
CA ILE A 365 1.68 12.04 -32.12
C ILE A 365 3.03 12.30 -32.79
N GLY A 366 4.11 11.63 -32.34
CA GLY A 366 5.43 11.67 -32.98
C GLY A 366 6.26 12.94 -32.76
N TRP A 367 5.86 13.82 -31.83
CA TRP A 367 6.61 15.04 -31.49
C TRP A 367 7.91 14.76 -30.73
N VAL A 368 7.89 13.72 -29.91
CA VAL A 368 9.06 13.29 -29.13
C VAL A 368 9.57 11.97 -29.72
N LYS A 369 10.79 12.01 -30.26
CA LYS A 369 11.50 10.86 -30.82
C LYS A 369 12.79 10.63 -30.03
N ASN A 370 13.25 9.38 -29.96
CA ASN A 370 14.53 8.98 -29.34
C ASN A 370 14.63 9.16 -27.82
N GLU A 371 13.53 8.96 -27.10
CA GLU A 371 13.57 8.96 -25.63
C GLU A 371 13.97 7.62 -25.05
N LYS A 372 15.04 7.61 -24.25
CA LYS A 372 15.59 6.37 -23.68
C LYS A 372 14.64 5.70 -22.71
N HIS A 373 13.87 6.48 -21.97
CA HIS A 373 12.90 5.99 -20.98
C HIS A 373 11.47 5.92 -21.53
N LEU A 374 11.29 6.08 -22.86
CA LEU A 374 9.99 6.20 -23.52
C LEU A 374 9.00 5.10 -23.13
N THR A 375 9.44 3.86 -23.28
CA THR A 375 8.60 2.68 -23.03
C THR A 375 8.20 2.56 -21.57
N ALA A 376 9.11 2.90 -20.64
CA ALA A 376 8.84 2.87 -19.20
C ALA A 376 7.85 3.98 -18.79
N ILE A 377 8.06 5.22 -19.26
CA ILE A 377 7.18 6.36 -18.98
C ILE A 377 5.77 6.08 -19.54
N GLY A 378 5.67 5.63 -20.79
CA GLY A 378 4.38 5.30 -21.41
C GLY A 378 3.66 4.16 -20.69
N GLY A 379 4.37 3.07 -20.40
CA GLY A 379 3.80 1.92 -19.67
C GLY A 379 3.29 2.29 -18.28
N LEU A 380 4.09 2.99 -17.47
CA LEU A 380 3.68 3.41 -16.13
C LEU A 380 2.56 4.46 -16.14
N THR A 381 2.54 5.34 -17.14
CA THR A 381 1.43 6.30 -17.34
C THR A 381 0.12 5.58 -17.63
N ILE A 382 0.15 4.55 -18.49
CA ILE A 382 -1.03 3.72 -18.77
C ILE A 382 -1.48 3.00 -17.49
N ILE A 383 -0.56 2.40 -16.74
CA ILE A 383 -0.89 1.71 -15.48
C ILE A 383 -1.52 2.68 -14.46
N TYR A 384 -0.96 3.89 -14.31
CA TYR A 384 -1.48 4.93 -13.43
C TYR A 384 -2.94 5.28 -13.76
N TRP A 385 -3.23 5.59 -15.03
CA TRP A 385 -4.57 5.97 -15.45
C TRP A 385 -5.55 4.80 -15.46
N ALA A 386 -5.11 3.61 -15.85
CA ALA A 386 -5.94 2.42 -15.79
C ALA A 386 -6.37 2.09 -14.35
N TYR A 387 -5.49 2.28 -13.37
CA TYR A 387 -5.84 2.14 -11.95
C TYR A 387 -6.91 3.16 -11.53
N LEU A 388 -6.70 4.45 -11.78
CA LEU A 388 -7.67 5.49 -11.41
C LEU A 388 -9.01 5.31 -12.12
N LEU A 389 -9.00 4.93 -13.40
CA LEU A 389 -10.22 4.62 -14.16
C LEU A 389 -10.96 3.44 -13.54
N THR A 390 -10.26 2.38 -13.16
CA THR A 390 -10.86 1.21 -12.49
C THR A 390 -11.51 1.60 -11.15
N LEU A 391 -10.85 2.46 -10.36
CA LEU A 391 -11.44 2.94 -9.11
C LEU A 391 -12.61 3.89 -9.35
N SER A 392 -12.61 4.67 -10.43
CA SER A 392 -13.69 5.60 -10.76
C SER A 392 -15.03 4.91 -11.06
N THR A 393 -15.01 3.63 -11.42
CA THR A 393 -16.22 2.84 -11.69
C THR A 393 -16.81 2.18 -10.45
N ILE A 394 -16.16 2.30 -9.29
CA ILE A 394 -16.64 1.72 -8.04
C ILE A 394 -17.65 2.68 -7.40
N HIS A 395 -18.87 2.21 -7.14
CA HIS A 395 -19.97 3.06 -6.66
C HIS A 395 -20.08 3.15 -5.12
N ARG A 396 -19.43 2.27 -4.37
CA ARG A 396 -19.38 2.32 -2.89
C ARG A 396 -18.43 3.41 -2.40
N VAL A 397 -18.58 3.81 -1.13
CA VAL A 397 -17.65 4.74 -0.51
C VAL A 397 -16.21 4.23 -0.59
N MET A 398 -15.33 5.15 -0.98
CA MET A 398 -13.88 4.95 -1.07
C MET A 398 -13.18 6.05 -0.29
N TYR A 399 -11.92 5.82 0.03
CA TYR A 399 -11.16 6.64 0.96
C TYR A 399 -9.80 7.01 0.37
N LEU A 400 -9.21 8.08 0.89
CA LEU A 400 -7.95 8.64 0.41
C LEU A 400 -6.80 7.62 0.31
N TYR A 401 -6.73 6.64 1.22
CA TYR A 401 -5.69 5.60 1.20
C TYR A 401 -5.74 4.69 -0.04
N HIS A 402 -6.86 4.64 -0.79
CA HIS A 402 -6.94 3.90 -2.06
C HIS A 402 -6.05 4.50 -3.14
N TYR A 403 -5.56 5.72 -2.96
CA TYR A 403 -4.66 6.39 -3.90
C TYR A 403 -3.19 5.95 -3.77
N PHE A 404 -2.78 5.30 -2.68
CA PHE A 404 -1.36 4.96 -2.47
C PHE A 404 -0.69 4.21 -3.65
N PRO A 405 -1.33 3.23 -4.33
CA PRO A 405 -0.71 2.61 -5.51
C PRO A 405 -0.40 3.62 -6.62
N ALA A 406 -1.34 4.53 -6.91
CA ALA A 406 -1.15 5.60 -7.88
C ALA A 406 -0.11 6.63 -7.41
N LEU A 407 -0.07 6.96 -6.11
CA LEU A 407 0.95 7.84 -5.52
C LEU A 407 2.36 7.32 -5.81
N PHE A 408 2.63 6.06 -5.51
CA PHE A 408 3.96 5.47 -5.75
C PHE A 408 4.28 5.42 -7.25
N ILE A 409 3.34 5.06 -8.12
CA ILE A 409 3.56 5.10 -9.59
C ILE A 409 3.85 6.52 -10.07
N GLY A 410 3.13 7.53 -9.57
CA GLY A 410 3.35 8.93 -9.88
C GLY A 410 4.75 9.42 -9.45
N LEU A 411 5.25 8.97 -8.29
CA LEU A 411 6.62 9.25 -7.87
C LEU A 411 7.67 8.58 -8.76
N ILE A 412 7.42 7.35 -9.26
CA ILE A 412 8.31 6.72 -10.27
C ILE A 412 8.33 7.54 -11.55
N LEU A 413 7.16 7.98 -12.03
CA LEU A 413 7.04 8.85 -13.20
C LEU A 413 7.79 10.16 -12.99
N PHE A 414 7.65 10.80 -11.83
CA PHE A 414 8.39 12.02 -11.49
C PHE A 414 9.90 11.81 -11.60
N ALA A 415 10.42 10.72 -11.02
CA ALA A 415 11.83 10.41 -11.04
C ALA A 415 12.36 10.13 -12.46
N LEU A 416 11.59 9.38 -13.28
CA LEU A 416 11.87 9.13 -14.69
C LEU A 416 11.86 10.41 -15.55
N ASN A 417 10.91 11.30 -15.30
CA ASN A 417 10.80 12.59 -16.00
C ASN A 417 12.00 13.49 -15.66
N LEU A 418 12.42 13.50 -14.39
CA LEU A 418 13.59 14.26 -13.95
C LEU A 418 14.90 13.70 -14.53
N GLU A 419 15.03 12.37 -14.62
CA GLU A 419 16.18 11.75 -15.32
C GLU A 419 16.18 12.06 -16.81
N SER A 420 15.02 11.99 -17.46
CA SER A 420 14.88 12.34 -18.87
C SER A 420 15.28 13.79 -19.12
N PHE A 421 14.85 14.71 -18.25
CA PHE A 421 15.29 16.11 -18.28
C PHE A 421 16.82 16.24 -18.11
N TYR A 422 17.40 15.54 -17.13
CA TYR A 422 18.85 15.54 -16.88
C TYR A 422 19.66 15.03 -18.08
N GLU A 423 19.21 13.95 -18.72
CA GLU A 423 19.91 13.38 -19.86
C GLU A 423 19.80 14.26 -21.11
N ARG A 424 18.61 14.84 -21.39
CA ARG A 424 18.36 15.72 -22.55
C ARG A 424 19.00 17.10 -22.42
N SER A 425 19.12 17.61 -21.21
CA SER A 425 19.60 18.98 -21.00
C SER A 425 21.04 19.13 -21.50
N HIS A 426 21.26 20.14 -22.36
CA HIS A 426 22.58 20.60 -22.79
C HIS A 426 23.18 21.66 -21.84
N TYR A 427 22.50 22.01 -20.75
CA TYR A 427 23.01 22.98 -19.79
C TYR A 427 24.29 22.48 -19.15
N VAL A 428 25.34 23.31 -19.17
CA VAL A 428 26.64 23.05 -18.52
C VAL A 428 26.44 22.67 -17.04
N TYR A 429 25.48 23.33 -16.38
CA TYR A 429 25.20 23.15 -14.95
C TYR A 429 24.04 22.19 -14.64
N LYS A 430 23.62 21.33 -15.58
CA LYS A 430 22.46 20.43 -15.38
C LYS A 430 22.55 19.54 -14.12
N SER A 431 23.75 19.10 -13.76
CA SER A 431 24.00 18.35 -12.52
C SER A 431 23.75 19.18 -11.27
N LEU A 432 24.12 20.46 -11.30
CA LEU A 432 23.85 21.39 -10.22
C LEU A 432 22.35 21.70 -10.14
N VAL A 433 21.70 21.97 -11.27
CA VAL A 433 20.24 22.26 -11.33
C VAL A 433 19.43 21.11 -10.74
N VAL A 434 19.67 19.86 -11.16
CA VAL A 434 18.94 18.70 -10.62
C VAL A 434 19.19 18.52 -9.13
N LYS A 435 20.42 18.73 -8.65
CA LYS A 435 20.72 18.68 -7.22
C LYS A 435 19.99 19.77 -6.44
N ILE A 436 19.94 21.00 -6.95
CA ILE A 436 19.21 22.11 -6.32
C ILE A 436 17.72 21.77 -6.25
N ILE A 437 17.12 21.34 -7.35
CA ILE A 437 15.70 20.95 -7.39
C ILE A 437 15.43 19.86 -6.35
N LEU A 438 16.22 18.78 -6.34
CA LEU A 438 16.04 17.70 -5.36
C LEU A 438 16.26 18.15 -3.92
N SER A 439 17.28 18.96 -3.65
CA SER A 439 17.53 19.50 -2.30
C SER A 439 16.37 20.36 -1.82
N VAL A 440 15.81 21.21 -2.69
CA VAL A 440 14.63 22.03 -2.35
C VAL A 440 13.41 21.14 -2.10
N VAL A 441 13.14 20.17 -2.98
CA VAL A 441 12.01 19.25 -2.82
C VAL A 441 12.13 18.44 -1.52
N VAL A 442 13.32 17.89 -1.23
CA VAL A 442 13.57 17.14 0.01
C VAL A 442 13.43 18.05 1.23
N LEU A 443 13.98 19.27 1.20
CA LEU A 443 13.85 20.23 2.30
C LEU A 443 12.39 20.59 2.56
N LEU A 444 11.62 20.92 1.53
CA LEU A 444 10.19 21.24 1.67
C LEU A 444 9.39 20.03 2.17
N THR A 445 9.76 18.81 1.74
CA THR A 445 9.16 17.57 2.26
C THR A 445 9.45 17.40 3.75
N ILE A 446 10.67 17.66 4.21
CA ILE A 446 11.03 17.62 5.63
C ILE A 446 10.26 18.67 6.42
N ILE A 447 10.18 19.91 5.92
CA ILE A 447 9.41 20.99 6.57
C ILE A 447 7.94 20.58 6.71
N ALA A 448 7.33 20.09 5.64
CA ALA A 448 5.97 19.59 5.66
C ALA A 448 5.80 18.43 6.64
N PHE A 449 6.70 17.44 6.61
CA PHE A 449 6.66 16.29 7.52
C PHE A 449 6.70 16.74 8.98
N LEU A 450 7.57 17.68 9.34
CA LEU A 450 7.69 18.23 10.69
C LEU A 450 6.44 19.01 11.11
N ALA A 451 5.82 19.76 10.19
CA ALA A 451 4.56 20.48 10.46
C ALA A 451 3.40 19.52 10.75
N TYR A 452 3.29 18.42 9.99
CA TYR A 452 2.23 17.41 10.15
C TYR A 452 2.59 16.26 11.11
N LYS A 453 3.80 16.28 11.68
CA LYS A 453 4.29 15.27 12.64
C LYS A 453 3.33 15.05 13.82
N PRO A 454 2.73 16.10 14.44
CA PRO A 454 1.79 15.89 15.54
C PRO A 454 0.59 15.03 15.15
N LEU A 455 0.08 15.20 13.93
CA LEU A 455 -1.03 14.42 13.38
C LEU A 455 -0.64 13.00 12.95
N THR A 456 0.66 12.70 12.88
CA THR A 456 1.20 11.38 12.48
C THR A 456 1.58 10.52 13.68
N TYR A 457 2.15 11.14 14.72
CA TYR A 457 2.66 10.45 15.91
C TYR A 457 1.82 10.70 17.16
N TYR A 458 0.60 11.18 16.98
CA TYR A 458 -0.36 11.42 18.05
C TYR A 458 0.20 12.37 19.14
N GLU A 459 0.92 13.41 18.73
CA GLU A 459 1.50 14.38 19.65
C GLU A 459 0.50 15.49 19.97
N PRO A 460 0.51 16.05 21.19
CA PRO A 460 -0.38 17.15 21.55
C PRO A 460 -0.18 18.37 20.64
N ILE A 461 -1.27 18.95 20.16
CA ILE A 461 -1.29 20.17 19.35
C ILE A 461 -2.41 21.10 19.84
N LYS A 462 -2.13 22.41 19.88
CA LYS A 462 -3.15 23.42 20.21
C LYS A 462 -4.08 23.65 19.03
N ASN A 463 -5.33 24.01 19.28
CA ASN A 463 -6.28 24.33 18.21
C ASN A 463 -5.75 25.41 17.25
N GLU A 464 -5.18 26.51 17.75
CA GLU A 464 -4.58 27.56 16.90
C GLU A 464 -3.46 27.03 15.98
N GLN A 465 -2.70 26.03 16.43
CA GLN A 465 -1.66 25.40 15.61
C GLN A 465 -2.28 24.47 14.57
N PHE A 466 -3.34 23.73 14.93
CA PHE A 466 -4.07 22.88 14.00
C PHE A 466 -4.70 23.69 12.86
N GLU A 467 -5.29 24.85 13.15
CA GLU A 467 -5.88 25.73 12.12
C GLU A 467 -4.84 26.18 11.08
N LYS A 468 -3.59 26.42 11.49
CA LYS A 468 -2.48 26.77 10.58
C LYS A 468 -2.08 25.62 9.64
N LEU A 469 -2.48 24.39 9.94
CA LEU A 469 -2.21 23.22 9.09
C LEU A 469 -3.22 23.06 7.93
N LYS A 470 -4.35 23.78 7.98
CA LYS A 470 -5.41 23.77 6.96
C LYS A 470 -5.01 24.60 5.72
N LEU A 471 -3.95 24.19 5.01
CA LEU A 471 -3.41 24.97 3.89
C LEU A 471 -4.30 24.95 2.64
N LEU A 472 -4.95 23.82 2.35
CA LEU A 472 -5.85 23.67 1.22
C LEU A 472 -7.26 23.26 1.71
N PRO A 473 -8.33 23.98 1.32
CA PRO A 473 -9.69 23.63 1.73
C PRO A 473 -10.11 22.21 1.30
N VAL A 474 -9.57 21.71 0.19
CA VAL A 474 -9.87 20.36 -0.33
C VAL A 474 -9.43 19.25 0.62
N TRP A 475 -8.52 19.51 1.57
CA TRP A 475 -8.10 18.52 2.55
C TRP A 475 -9.14 18.24 3.64
N ASP A 476 -10.13 19.11 3.82
CA ASP A 476 -11.25 18.88 4.75
C ASP A 476 -10.78 18.49 6.17
N LEU A 477 -9.69 19.12 6.63
CA LEU A 477 -9.18 18.94 8.00
C LEU A 477 -10.11 19.66 8.97
N LYS A 478 -10.64 18.93 9.95
CA LYS A 478 -11.58 19.47 10.94
C LYS A 478 -10.97 19.42 12.35
N SER A 479 -11.01 20.54 13.07
CA SER A 479 -10.63 20.57 14.48
C SER A 479 -11.81 20.17 15.35
N ILE A 480 -11.54 19.68 16.57
CA ILE A 480 -12.57 19.44 17.58
C ILE A 480 -13.16 20.80 17.96
N GLY A 481 -14.48 20.92 17.79
CA GLY A 481 -15.24 22.18 17.84
C GLY A 481 -15.90 22.59 16.52
N GLU A 482 -15.42 22.10 15.37
CA GLU A 482 -16.11 22.25 14.06
C GLU A 482 -16.99 21.04 13.71
N VAL A 483 -16.86 19.93 14.47
CA VAL A 483 -17.52 18.64 14.20
C VAL A 483 -18.80 18.45 15.03
N ASP A 484 -19.03 19.28 16.05
CA ASP A 484 -20.29 19.29 16.81
C ASP A 484 -21.25 20.36 16.26
N PRO A 485 -22.45 19.99 15.77
CA PRO A 485 -23.55 20.93 15.57
C PRO A 485 -24.23 21.37 16.87
#